data_AF-A0A6I1L079-F1
#
_entry.id   AF-A0A6I1L079-F1
#
_cell.length_a   1.000
_cell.length_b   1.000
_cell.length_c   1.000
_cell.angle_alpha   90.00
_cell.angle_beta   90.00
_cell.angle_gamma   90.00
#
_symmetry.space_group_name_H-M   'P 1'
#
loop_
_entity.id
_entity.type
_entity.pdbx_description
1 polymer ?
#
loop_
_entity_poly.entity_id
_entity_poly.type
_entity_poly.pdbx_seq_one_letter_code
_entity_poly.pdbx_strand_id
1 'polypeptide(L)'
;MSSRKTSSIQLGENSTSGEHFFQGGLPFRFINAAGTVTFGRYQLLPVSGAHYLSDAQTAKAKPDYLSEEILHRVTQGPVAFKLVVQVAEPGDKLDDPSITWSDKHRLVELGTLQVTRAVADNAAAQKSLMFLPNNVPAGIEPQDPMINARSAAYPVSFGRRQ
;
A
#
# COMPACT_ATOMS: atom_id res chain seq x y z
N MET A 1 -2.41 -33.17 -13.15
CA MET A 1 -1.49 -32.64 -12.12
C MET A 1 -1.11 -31.23 -12.50
N SER A 2 -1.83 -30.22 -11.98
CA SER A 2 -1.56 -28.81 -12.28
C SER A 2 -0.70 -28.24 -11.15
N SER A 3 0.57 -27.98 -11.45
CA SER A 3 1.54 -27.41 -10.52
C SER A 3 1.23 -25.92 -10.34
N ARG A 4 0.62 -25.55 -9.21
CA ARG A 4 0.53 -24.14 -8.80
C ARG A 4 1.89 -23.74 -8.25
N LYS A 5 2.60 -22.88 -9.01
CA LYS A 5 3.79 -22.18 -8.53
C LYS A 5 3.40 -21.38 -7.29
N THR A 6 3.90 -21.82 -6.13
CA THR A 6 3.92 -21.03 -4.91
C THR A 6 4.91 -19.88 -5.13
N SER A 7 4.42 -18.69 -5.45
CA SER A 7 5.25 -17.49 -5.48
C SER A 7 5.47 -17.04 -4.04
N SER A 8 6.64 -17.38 -3.50
CA SER A 8 7.14 -16.79 -2.26
C SER A 8 7.21 -15.27 -2.43
N ILE A 9 6.48 -14.53 -1.61
CA ILE A 9 6.48 -13.06 -1.62
C ILE A 9 7.80 -12.60 -1.00
N GLN A 10 8.77 -12.33 -1.85
CA GLN A 10 10.05 -11.77 -1.45
C GLN A 10 9.88 -10.25 -1.36
N LEU A 11 9.78 -9.73 -0.14
CA LEU A 11 9.85 -8.30 0.13
C LEU A 11 11.31 -7.87 -0.09
N GLY A 12 11.69 -7.66 -1.36
CA GLY A 12 13.00 -7.13 -1.75
C GLY A 12 12.92 -5.64 -2.08
N GLU A 13 13.92 -4.88 -1.66
CA GLU A 13 14.07 -3.42 -1.85
C GLU A 13 14.17 -2.95 -3.33
N ASN A 14 14.00 -3.84 -4.30
CA ASN A 14 14.31 -3.63 -5.71
C ASN A 14 13.08 -3.79 -6.61
N SER A 15 12.01 -3.05 -6.38
CA SER A 15 10.77 -3.16 -7.18
C SER A 15 10.61 -2.04 -8.19
N THR A 16 9.91 -2.29 -9.29
CA THR A 16 9.52 -1.25 -10.23
C THR A 16 8.29 -0.50 -9.69
N SER A 17 8.25 0.83 -9.82
CA SER A 17 7.13 1.62 -9.34
C SER A 17 5.85 1.26 -10.09
N GLY A 18 4.74 1.08 -9.38
CA GLY A 18 3.50 0.58 -10.01
C GLY A 18 3.37 -0.95 -10.02
N GLU A 19 4.46 -1.66 -9.73
CA GLU A 19 4.55 -3.13 -9.77
C GLU A 19 5.10 -3.68 -8.45
N HIS A 20 4.99 -2.90 -7.39
CA HIS A 20 5.29 -3.33 -6.03
C HIS A 20 4.00 -3.72 -5.30
N PHE A 21 4.10 -4.76 -4.47
CA PHE A 21 3.05 -5.14 -3.55
C PHE A 21 3.08 -4.25 -2.31
N PHE A 22 2.03 -3.44 -2.08
CA PHE A 22 1.98 -2.60 -0.89
C PHE A 22 1.09 -3.23 0.18
N GLN A 23 1.69 -3.46 1.35
CA GLN A 23 0.97 -3.82 2.57
C GLN A 23 0.69 -2.58 3.39
N GLY A 24 -0.59 -2.25 3.58
CA GLY A 24 -1.04 -1.37 4.64
C GLY A 24 -0.85 -2.10 5.96
N GLY A 25 0.35 -2.03 6.54
CA GLY A 25 0.70 -2.80 7.75
C GLY A 25 -0.21 -2.54 8.95
N LEU A 26 -1.02 -1.47 8.92
CA LEU A 26 -1.93 -1.14 10.00
C LEU A 26 -3.24 -1.93 9.89
N PRO A 27 -3.61 -2.70 10.93
CA PRO A 27 -4.94 -3.30 11.01
C PRO A 27 -6.01 -2.23 11.24
N PHE A 28 -7.16 -2.44 10.62
CA PHE A 28 -8.36 -1.63 10.76
C PHE A 28 -9.53 -2.50 11.20
N ARG A 29 -10.45 -1.88 11.94
CA ARG A 29 -11.77 -2.39 12.24
C ARG A 29 -12.76 -1.75 11.29
N PHE A 30 -13.50 -2.59 10.57
CA PHE A 30 -14.53 -2.22 9.61
C PHE A 30 -15.90 -2.52 10.21
N ILE A 31 -16.80 -1.54 10.22
CA ILE A 31 -18.13 -1.63 10.81
C ILE A 31 -19.14 -1.32 9.71
N ASN A 32 -20.01 -2.28 9.40
CA ASN A 32 -21.06 -2.08 8.40
C ASN A 32 -22.29 -1.36 9.00
N ALA A 33 -23.27 -1.02 8.15
CA ALA A 33 -24.49 -0.33 8.58
C ALA A 33 -25.35 -1.12 9.60
N ALA A 34 -25.19 -2.44 9.68
CA ALA A 34 -25.84 -3.30 10.66
C ALA A 34 -25.03 -3.46 11.96
N GLY A 35 -23.88 -2.78 12.10
CA GLY A 35 -22.99 -2.89 13.25
C GLY A 35 -22.10 -4.13 13.26
N THR A 36 -22.10 -4.93 12.19
CA THR A 36 -21.19 -6.09 12.07
C THR A 36 -19.76 -5.62 11.90
N VAL A 37 -18.87 -6.22 12.68
CA VAL A 37 -17.44 -5.88 12.72
C VAL A 37 -16.62 -6.89 11.93
N THR A 38 -15.66 -6.42 11.15
CA THR A 38 -14.61 -7.23 10.53
C THR A 38 -13.27 -6.55 10.72
N PHE A 39 -12.21 -7.31 10.98
CA PHE A 39 -10.86 -6.76 11.09
C PHE A 39 -10.06 -7.13 9.85
N GLY A 40 -9.17 -6.25 9.43
CA GLY A 40 -8.30 -6.56 8.30
C GLY A 40 -7.24 -5.51 8.02
N ARG A 41 -6.32 -5.85 7.11
CA ARG A 41 -5.25 -4.98 6.62
C ARG A 41 -5.46 -4.69 5.15
N TYR A 42 -5.29 -3.44 4.75
CA TYR A 42 -5.34 -3.08 3.33
C TYR A 42 -4.13 -3.62 2.59
N GLN A 43 -4.32 -4.06 1.36
CA GLN A 43 -3.25 -4.34 0.43
C GLN A 43 -3.55 -3.73 -0.94
N LEU A 44 -2.51 -3.30 -1.66
CA LEU A 44 -2.59 -2.93 -3.07
C LEU A 44 -1.80 -3.96 -3.88
N LEU A 45 -2.53 -4.74 -4.69
CA LEU A 45 -1.96 -5.76 -5.56
C LEU A 45 -1.78 -5.19 -6.97
N PRO A 46 -0.56 -5.13 -7.53
CA PRO A 46 -0.38 -4.66 -8.91
C PRO A 46 -1.07 -5.61 -9.89
N VAL A 47 -1.91 -5.07 -10.78
CA VAL A 47 -2.66 -5.87 -11.76
C VAL A 47 -1.72 -6.50 -12.79
N SER A 48 -0.61 -5.84 -13.14
CA SER A 48 0.43 -6.37 -14.04
C SER A 48 1.35 -7.40 -13.37
N GLY A 49 1.10 -7.74 -12.10
CA GLY A 49 1.98 -8.56 -11.28
C GLY A 49 3.14 -7.77 -10.70
N ALA A 50 3.83 -8.39 -9.74
CA ALA A 50 4.98 -7.76 -9.11
C ALA A 50 6.26 -8.01 -9.91
N HIS A 51 7.00 -6.94 -10.19
CA HIS A 51 8.25 -6.98 -10.96
C HIS A 51 9.38 -6.34 -10.16
N TYR A 52 10.50 -7.07 -10.09
CA TYR A 52 11.66 -6.69 -9.30
C TYR A 52 12.91 -6.68 -10.17
N LEU A 53 13.78 -5.70 -9.94
CA LEU A 53 15.12 -5.65 -10.50
C LEU A 53 16.01 -6.70 -9.81
N SER A 54 16.85 -7.37 -10.60
CA SER A 54 17.98 -8.14 -10.08
C SER A 54 19.03 -7.23 -9.44
N ASP A 55 19.87 -7.76 -8.56
CA ASP A 55 20.94 -7.00 -7.90
C ASP A 55 21.87 -6.29 -8.91
N ALA A 56 22.16 -6.94 -10.04
CA ALA A 56 22.96 -6.36 -11.11
C ALA A 56 22.26 -5.20 -11.85
N GLN A 57 20.93 -5.23 -11.96
CA GLN A 57 20.14 -4.13 -12.50
C GLN A 57 20.05 -2.98 -11.50
N THR A 58 19.82 -3.29 -10.23
CA THR A 58 19.78 -2.31 -9.14
C THR A 58 21.10 -1.55 -9.01
N ALA A 59 22.24 -2.25 -9.06
CA ALA A 59 23.56 -1.62 -9.01
C ALA A 59 23.83 -0.65 -10.17
N LYS A 60 23.08 -0.77 -11.27
CA LYS A 60 23.17 0.12 -12.45
C LYS A 60 22.06 1.16 -12.50
N ALA A 61 21.05 1.06 -11.63
CA ALA A 61 19.93 1.97 -11.61
C ALA A 61 20.38 3.35 -11.15
N LYS A 62 19.86 4.40 -11.78
CA LYS A 62 20.08 5.77 -11.33
C LYS A 62 19.31 6.03 -10.03
N PRO A 63 19.73 7.01 -9.21
CA PRO A 63 19.03 7.37 -7.97
C PRO A 63 17.54 7.72 -8.15
N ASP A 64 17.16 8.21 -9.32
CA ASP A 64 15.80 8.64 -9.69
C ASP A 64 15.04 7.61 -10.55
N TYR A 65 15.60 6.42 -10.79
CA TYR A 65 15.04 5.41 -11.69
C TYR A 65 13.54 5.19 -11.48
N LEU A 66 13.09 4.98 -10.24
CA LEU A 66 11.69 4.72 -9.93
C LEU A 66 10.75 5.88 -10.27
N SER A 67 11.23 7.11 -10.09
CA SER A 67 10.44 8.31 -10.40
C SER A 67 10.36 8.53 -11.90
N GLU A 68 11.47 8.37 -12.63
CA GLU A 68 11.47 8.43 -14.11
C GLU A 68 10.60 7.32 -14.71
N GLU A 69 10.70 6.12 -14.16
CA GLU A 69 10.03 4.92 -14.67
C GLU A 69 8.50 5.04 -14.54
N ILE A 70 7.96 5.43 -13.38
CA ILE A 70 6.50 5.56 -13.22
C ILE A 70 5.91 6.68 -14.08
N LEU A 71 6.67 7.78 -14.24
CA LEU A 71 6.27 8.89 -15.11
C LEU A 71 6.24 8.45 -16.57
N HIS A 72 7.21 7.65 -17.02
CA HIS A 72 7.19 7.09 -18.35
C HIS A 72 6.05 6.07 -18.51
N ARG A 73 5.91 5.12 -17.58
CA ARG A 73 4.91 4.04 -17.63
C ARG A 73 3.50 4.55 -17.78
N VAL A 74 3.12 5.57 -17.00
CA VAL A 74 1.76 6.11 -17.04
C VAL A 74 1.40 6.76 -18.38
N THR A 75 2.40 7.19 -19.17
CA THR A 75 2.16 7.68 -20.54
C THR A 75 1.81 6.57 -21.52
N GLN A 76 2.21 5.34 -21.23
CA GLN A 76 1.92 4.16 -22.06
C GLN A 76 0.57 3.53 -21.73
N GLY A 77 0.03 3.82 -20.55
CA GLY A 77 -1.30 3.38 -20.12
C GLY A 77 -1.48 3.45 -18.60
N PRO A 78 -2.70 3.23 -18.10
CA PRO A 78 -2.98 3.26 -16.66
C PRO A 78 -2.18 2.22 -15.89
N VAL A 79 -1.60 2.63 -14.77
CA VAL A 79 -1.05 1.72 -13.76
C VAL A 79 -2.18 1.36 -12.80
N ALA A 80 -2.49 0.07 -12.67
CA ALA A 80 -3.66 -0.39 -11.94
C ALA A 80 -3.29 -1.30 -10.76
N PHE A 81 -3.98 -1.10 -9.65
CA PHE A 81 -3.88 -1.93 -8.44
C PHE A 81 -5.25 -2.42 -8.01
N LYS A 82 -5.34 -3.68 -7.56
CA LYS A 82 -6.49 -4.14 -6.78
C LYS A 82 -6.34 -3.67 -5.34
N LEU A 83 -7.30 -2.91 -4.86
CA LEU A 83 -7.43 -2.61 -3.42
C LEU A 83 -8.15 -3.78 -2.78
N VAL A 84 -7.48 -4.47 -1.87
CA VAL A 84 -8.03 -5.61 -1.15
C VAL A 84 -7.90 -5.41 0.35
N VAL A 85 -8.76 -6.08 1.11
CA VAL A 85 -8.61 -6.26 2.55
C VAL A 85 -8.27 -7.71 2.81
N GLN A 86 -7.12 -7.95 3.44
CA GLN A 86 -6.80 -9.22 4.07
C GLN A 86 -7.55 -9.30 5.39
N VAL A 87 -8.53 -10.20 5.47
CA VAL A 87 -9.38 -10.37 6.64
C VAL A 87 -8.60 -11.11 7.72
N ALA A 88 -8.66 -10.63 8.96
CA ALA A 88 -8.02 -11.28 10.11
C ALA A 88 -8.70 -12.62 10.45
N GLU A 89 -7.90 -13.61 10.83
CA GLU A 89 -8.36 -14.90 11.32
C GLU A 89 -8.27 -14.98 12.86
N PRO A 90 -8.96 -15.94 13.51
CA PRO A 90 -8.84 -16.14 14.94
C PRO A 90 -7.38 -16.38 15.37
N GLY A 91 -6.89 -15.56 16.31
CA GLY A 91 -5.53 -15.63 16.83
C GLY A 91 -4.56 -14.59 16.23
N ASP A 92 -4.97 -13.88 15.18
CA ASP A 92 -4.17 -12.78 14.64
C ASP A 92 -4.03 -11.63 15.64
N LYS A 93 -2.82 -11.07 15.68
CA LYS A 93 -2.53 -9.89 16.49
C LYS A 93 -2.99 -8.63 15.76
N LEU A 94 -3.97 -7.94 16.37
CA LEU A 94 -4.62 -6.74 15.81
C LEU A 94 -4.01 -5.42 16.30
N ASP A 95 -3.18 -5.46 17.33
CA ASP A 95 -2.55 -4.29 17.96
C ASP A 95 -1.06 -4.18 17.64
N ASP A 96 -0.51 -5.13 16.89
CA ASP A 96 0.91 -5.17 16.54
C ASP A 96 1.08 -5.33 15.01
N PRO A 97 1.30 -4.22 14.30
CA PRO A 97 1.48 -4.23 12.85
C PRO A 97 2.83 -4.85 12.42
N SER A 98 3.76 -5.14 13.35
CA SER A 98 5.05 -5.77 13.02
C SER A 98 4.92 -7.28 12.78
N ILE A 99 3.83 -7.89 13.25
CA ILE A 99 3.56 -9.32 13.06
C ILE A 99 2.89 -9.54 11.71
N THR A 100 3.54 -10.35 10.86
CA THR A 100 3.01 -10.76 9.56
C THR A 100 1.92 -11.81 9.72
N TRP A 101 0.80 -11.63 9.02
CA TRP A 101 -0.24 -12.65 8.89
C TRP A 101 0.09 -13.61 7.74
N SER A 102 -0.35 -14.86 7.84
CA SER A 102 -0.13 -15.85 6.77
C SER A 102 -0.71 -15.39 5.42
N ASP A 103 -0.10 -15.82 4.33
CA ASP A 103 -0.60 -15.67 2.96
C ASP A 103 -1.95 -16.37 2.67
N LYS A 104 -2.43 -17.24 3.56
CA LYS A 104 -3.68 -18.00 3.38
C LYS A 104 -4.95 -17.25 3.81
N HIS A 105 -4.81 -16.05 4.37
CA HIS A 105 -5.95 -15.27 4.81
C HIS A 105 -6.86 -14.92 3.65
N ARG A 106 -8.17 -14.88 3.92
CA ARG A 106 -9.15 -14.47 2.92
C ARG A 106 -8.88 -13.03 2.49
N LEU A 107 -8.77 -12.80 1.19
CA LEU A 107 -8.73 -11.48 0.59
C LEU A 107 -10.12 -11.09 0.09
N VAL A 108 -10.55 -9.88 0.39
CA VAL A 108 -11.78 -9.28 -0.12
C VAL A 108 -11.41 -8.09 -1.00
N GLU A 109 -11.73 -8.16 -2.29
CA GLU A 109 -11.54 -7.03 -3.21
C GLU A 109 -12.55 -5.93 -2.92
N LEU A 110 -12.04 -4.71 -2.74
CA LEU A 110 -12.84 -3.50 -2.53
C LEU A 110 -12.95 -2.65 -3.80
N GLY A 111 -12.04 -2.82 -4.75
CA GLY A 111 -12.07 -2.12 -6.03
C GLY A 111 -10.71 -2.08 -6.73
N THR A 112 -10.62 -1.24 -7.76
CA THR A 112 -9.40 -1.04 -8.54
C THR A 112 -8.98 0.43 -8.50
N LEU A 113 -7.76 0.70 -8.04
CA LEU A 113 -7.12 2.00 -8.09
C LEU A 113 -6.35 2.12 -9.41
N GLN A 114 -6.57 3.20 -10.14
CA GLN A 114 -5.83 3.48 -11.39
C GLN A 114 -5.11 4.82 -11.30
N VAL A 115 -3.82 4.81 -11.59
CA VAL A 115 -3.02 6.00 -11.83
C VAL A 115 -2.95 6.18 -13.34
N THR A 116 -3.59 7.24 -13.84
CA THR A 116 -3.76 7.48 -15.28
C THR A 116 -2.92 8.63 -15.80
N ARG A 117 -2.39 9.47 -14.92
CA ARG A 117 -1.50 10.58 -15.26
C ARG A 117 -0.74 11.09 -14.05
N ALA A 118 0.40 11.71 -14.30
CA ALA A 118 1.04 12.61 -13.35
C ALA A 118 0.40 14.01 -13.42
N VAL A 119 0.51 14.77 -12.33
CA VAL A 119 0.20 16.21 -12.36
C VAL A 119 1.38 16.97 -12.95
N ALA A 120 1.10 18.09 -13.64
CA ALA A 120 2.12 18.84 -14.37
C ALA A 120 3.23 19.39 -13.46
N ASP A 121 2.86 20.01 -12.34
CA ASP A 121 3.79 20.42 -11.29
C ASP A 121 3.72 19.46 -10.11
N ASN A 122 4.39 18.32 -10.27
CA ASN A 122 4.44 17.28 -9.24
C ASN A 122 5.15 17.76 -7.97
N ALA A 123 6.20 18.60 -8.10
CA ALA A 123 6.95 19.10 -6.97
C ALA A 123 6.10 20.01 -6.07
N ALA A 124 5.33 20.94 -6.65
CA ALA A 124 4.40 21.77 -5.89
C ALA A 124 3.26 20.94 -5.29
N ALA A 125 2.68 20.03 -6.06
CA ALA A 125 1.59 19.17 -5.59
C ALA A 125 2.02 18.32 -4.38
N GLN A 126 3.18 17.66 -4.44
CA GLN A 126 3.70 16.84 -3.35
C GLN A 126 3.92 17.63 -2.05
N LYS A 127 4.38 18.88 -2.13
CA LYS A 127 4.54 19.75 -0.96
C LYS A 127 3.20 20.09 -0.29
N SER A 128 2.18 20.32 -1.11
CA SER A 128 0.83 20.70 -0.65
C SER A 128 0.02 19.54 -0.09
N LEU A 129 0.31 18.31 -0.49
CA LEU A 129 -0.44 17.13 -0.06
C LEU A 129 -0.06 16.71 1.37
N MET A 130 -1.07 16.33 2.15
CA MET A 130 -0.92 15.74 3.48
C MET A 130 -1.79 14.49 3.59
N PHE A 131 -1.16 13.35 3.90
CA PHE A 131 -1.84 12.07 4.09
C PHE A 131 -1.86 11.72 5.57
N LEU A 132 -2.99 11.93 6.25
CA LEU A 132 -3.14 11.58 7.66
C LEU A 132 -3.63 10.13 7.80
N PRO A 133 -2.92 9.27 8.56
CA PRO A 133 -3.26 7.86 8.65
C PRO A 133 -4.56 7.58 9.42
N ASN A 134 -5.03 8.53 10.23
CA ASN A 134 -6.31 8.47 10.95
C ASN A 134 -7.45 9.19 10.23
N ASN A 135 -7.22 9.78 9.05
CA ASN A 135 -8.27 10.43 8.28
C ASN A 135 -9.02 9.38 7.44
N VAL A 136 -9.92 8.67 8.11
CA VAL A 136 -10.68 7.55 7.56
C VAL A 136 -12.19 7.87 7.56
N PRO A 137 -12.98 7.30 6.64
CA PRO A 137 -14.42 7.51 6.63
C PRO A 137 -15.10 6.80 7.81
N ALA A 138 -16.37 7.16 8.07
CA ALA A 138 -17.19 6.50 9.08
C ALA A 138 -17.26 4.98 8.85
N GLY A 139 -17.22 4.21 9.94
CA GLY A 139 -17.21 2.75 9.91
C GLY A 139 -15.83 2.13 9.68
N ILE A 140 -14.75 2.93 9.66
CA ILE A 140 -13.37 2.44 9.60
C ILE A 140 -12.61 3.02 10.79
N GLU A 141 -12.02 2.16 11.62
CA GLU A 141 -11.33 2.56 12.84
C GLU A 141 -9.93 1.92 12.88
N PRO A 142 -8.84 2.70 12.93
CA PRO A 142 -7.48 2.15 13.04
C PRO A 142 -7.30 1.39 14.35
N GLN A 143 -6.59 0.26 14.31
CA GLN A 143 -6.28 -0.56 15.51
C GLN A 143 -4.82 -0.43 15.95
N ASP A 144 -3.98 0.24 15.15
CA ASP A 144 -2.58 0.51 15.47
C ASP A 144 -2.45 1.44 16.71
N PRO A 145 -1.81 1.00 17.81
CA PRO A 145 -1.60 1.84 18.99
C PRO A 145 -0.72 3.05 18.69
N MET A 146 0.12 3.01 17.64
CA MET A 146 0.96 4.13 17.23
C MET A 146 0.20 5.21 16.45
N ILE A 147 -1.08 5.00 16.14
CA ILE A 147 -1.83 5.91 15.28
C ILE A 147 -1.87 7.34 15.83
N ASN A 148 -1.97 7.51 17.15
CA ASN A 148 -2.01 8.82 17.79
C ASN A 148 -0.66 9.55 17.65
N ALA A 149 0.45 8.84 17.91
CA ALA A 149 1.79 9.40 17.76
C ALA A 149 2.06 9.82 16.30
N ARG A 150 1.66 8.99 15.33
CA ARG A 150 1.78 9.30 13.90
C ARG A 150 0.92 10.50 13.52
N SER A 151 -0.33 10.54 13.97
CA SER A 151 -1.26 11.62 13.66
C SER A 151 -0.81 12.96 14.24
N ALA A 152 -0.08 12.96 15.36
CA ALA A 152 0.52 14.17 15.92
C ALA A 152 1.78 14.63 15.15
N ALA A 153 2.59 13.69 14.66
CA ALA A 153 3.84 13.99 13.97
C ALA A 153 3.65 14.56 12.54
N TYR A 154 2.63 14.09 11.82
CA TYR A 154 2.43 14.45 10.40
C TYR A 154 2.16 15.95 10.19
N PRO A 155 1.29 16.63 10.98
CA PRO A 155 1.11 18.08 10.87
C PRO A 155 2.40 18.88 11.16
N VAL A 156 3.21 18.44 12.12
CA VAL A 156 4.50 19.09 12.42
C VAL A 156 5.45 18.96 11.23
N SER A 157 5.56 17.76 10.64
CA SER A 157 6.36 17.54 9.42
C SER A 157 5.84 18.38 8.26
N PHE A 158 4.52 18.42 8.06
CA PHE A 158 3.89 19.21 7.01
C PHE A 158 4.23 20.70 7.14
N GLY A 159 4.12 21.27 8.34
CA GLY A 159 4.45 22.67 8.59
C GLY A 159 5.94 23.01 8.39
N ARG A 160 6.86 22.06 8.66
CA ARG A 160 8.31 22.28 8.49
C ARG A 160 8.81 22.14 7.05
N ARG A 161 8.03 21.53 6.15
CA ARG A 161 8.40 21.31 4.74
C ARG A 161 7.73 22.27 3.76
N GLN A 162 6.87 23.17 4.27
CA GLN A 162 6.41 24.33 3.51
C GLN A 162 7.55 25.35 3.45
#